data_AF-A0A0S8H7R8-F1
#
_entry.id   AF-A0A0S8H7R8-F1
#
_cell.length_a   1.000
_cell.length_b   1.000
_cell.length_c   1.000
_cell.angle_alpha   90.00
_cell.angle_beta   90.00
_cell.angle_gamma   90.00
#
_symmetry.space_group_name_H-M   'P 1'
#
loop_
_entity.id
_entity.type
_entity.pdbx_description
1 polymer ?
#
loop_
_entity_poly.entity_id
_entity_poly.type
_entity_poly.pdbx_seq_one_letter_code
_entity_poly.pdbx_strand_id
1 'polypeptide(L)'
;TDRYRAVGFISYAVFLSFVFILNMIEADRGMSFDSADVLQNQIPFCHLVISMILIPVALTNSIIFPGQIIGGFAPISMMIILWLLASVALGKGFCSWGCFYGGWEDGFSRIFKKPRIKNVNIIFRWFSFAVLLLVAISSAMLLSPTYCEWICPFKTVTEFEAVTSVETLIKTIIFLSLFAGLVVILPILTKKRMQCTTLCPLGALNSFTNKINAFDIRIDKEKCTECGKCIRECPTLSLDESSYKTGRVHFTCCKCGKCIDVCPTHAIHYHVKGTPVNKALTVSRNLFVFGGFLFLAVFSGGTFQWGIYKIINLLTTGSY
;
A
#
# COMPACT_ATOMS: atom_id res chain seq x y z
N THR A 1 -18.15 -2.21 7.54
CA THR A 1 -16.97 -1.34 7.74
C THR A 1 -16.16 -1.15 6.47
N ASP A 2 -15.92 -2.22 5.70
CA ASP A 2 -15.16 -2.23 4.46
C ASP A 2 -15.72 -1.28 3.39
N ARG A 3 -17.06 -1.21 3.22
CA ARG A 3 -17.68 -0.34 2.21
C ARG A 3 -17.29 1.13 2.38
N TYR A 4 -17.43 1.69 3.57
CA TYR A 4 -17.09 3.10 3.87
C TYR A 4 -15.59 3.33 3.82
N ARG A 5 -14.80 2.40 4.38
CA ARG A 5 -13.33 2.45 4.28
C ARG A 5 -12.89 2.50 2.81
N ALA A 6 -13.44 1.64 1.97
CA ALA A 6 -13.07 1.53 0.57
C ALA A 6 -13.34 2.83 -0.19
N VAL A 7 -14.49 3.47 0.02
CA VAL A 7 -14.81 4.76 -0.61
C VAL A 7 -13.74 5.79 -0.27
N GLY A 8 -13.49 6.05 1.02
CA GLY A 8 -12.48 7.04 1.41
C GLY A 8 -11.07 6.69 0.95
N PHE A 9 -10.70 5.40 0.99
CA PHE A 9 -9.37 4.93 0.60
C PHE A 9 -9.12 5.02 -0.91
N ILE A 10 -10.13 4.72 -1.74
CA ILE A 10 -10.05 4.83 -3.20
C ILE A 10 -10.06 6.31 -3.59
N SER A 11 -10.95 7.11 -2.99
CA SER A 11 -10.99 8.56 -3.23
C SER A 11 -9.64 9.20 -2.92
N TYR A 12 -9.02 8.86 -1.79
CA TYR A 12 -7.68 9.34 -1.45
C TYR A 12 -6.64 9.00 -2.53
N ALA A 13 -6.61 7.75 -3.01
CA ALA A 13 -5.65 7.34 -4.04
C ALA A 13 -5.84 8.10 -5.36
N VAL A 14 -7.09 8.29 -5.81
CA VAL A 14 -7.39 9.03 -7.04
C VAL A 14 -7.02 10.50 -6.91
N PHE A 15 -7.40 11.15 -5.80
CA PHE A 15 -7.06 12.55 -5.56
C PHE A 15 -5.55 12.76 -5.41
N LEU A 16 -4.83 11.82 -4.78
CA LEU A 16 -3.38 11.92 -4.68
C LEU A 16 -2.72 11.87 -6.06
N SER A 17 -3.13 10.93 -6.92
CA SER A 17 -2.64 10.88 -8.31
C SER A 17 -2.94 12.18 -9.05
N PHE A 18 -4.15 12.69 -8.93
CA PHE A 18 -4.57 13.91 -9.61
C PHE A 18 -3.76 15.14 -9.15
N VAL A 19 -3.64 15.35 -7.84
CA VAL A 19 -2.85 16.45 -7.26
C VAL A 19 -1.39 16.33 -7.65
N PHE A 20 -0.84 15.11 -7.61
CA PHE A 20 0.54 14.85 -7.97
C PHE A 20 0.82 15.25 -9.44
N ILE A 21 -0.03 14.80 -10.37
CA ILE A 21 0.10 15.12 -11.80
C ILE A 21 0.00 16.64 -12.02
N LEU A 22 -0.93 17.33 -11.36
CA LEU A 22 -1.06 18.79 -11.50
C LEU A 22 0.14 19.55 -10.91
N ASN A 23 0.64 19.15 -9.75
CA ASN A 23 1.86 19.72 -9.16
C ASN A 23 3.06 19.57 -10.10
N MET A 24 3.16 18.42 -10.77
CA MET A 24 4.24 18.14 -11.73
C MET A 24 4.14 19.01 -12.99
N ILE A 25 2.92 19.23 -13.50
CA ILE A 25 2.67 20.11 -14.65
C ILE A 25 2.99 21.57 -14.28
N GLU A 26 2.54 22.06 -13.13
CA GLU A 26 2.82 23.44 -12.66
C GLU A 26 4.30 23.72 -12.42
N ALA A 27 5.08 22.70 -12.07
CA ALA A 27 6.52 22.85 -11.88
C ALA A 27 7.30 22.98 -13.19
N ASP A 28 6.63 23.02 -14.36
CA ASP A 28 7.25 22.97 -15.71
C ASP A 28 8.17 21.76 -15.94
N ARG A 29 8.05 20.72 -15.10
CA ARG A 29 8.94 19.55 -15.10
C ARG A 29 8.46 18.39 -15.96
N GLY A 30 7.28 18.50 -16.60
CA GLY A 30 6.62 17.35 -17.23
C GLY A 30 6.43 16.18 -16.24
N MET A 31 5.96 15.03 -16.70
CA MET A 31 6.00 13.79 -15.90
C MET A 31 7.27 12.96 -16.17
N SER A 32 8.11 13.44 -17.09
CA SER A 32 9.33 12.79 -17.53
C SER A 32 10.55 13.46 -16.91
N PHE A 33 11.35 12.72 -16.16
CA PHE A 33 12.61 13.23 -15.59
C PHE A 33 13.82 12.67 -16.33
N ASP A 34 14.92 13.44 -16.33
CA ASP A 34 16.24 12.96 -16.77
C ASP A 34 17.12 12.58 -15.56
N SER A 35 18.16 11.80 -15.82
CA SER A 35 19.20 11.39 -14.87
C SER A 35 19.83 12.58 -14.11
N ALA A 36 19.88 13.77 -14.72
CA ALA A 36 20.33 15.00 -14.08
C ALA A 36 19.38 15.49 -12.96
N ASP A 37 18.07 15.30 -13.12
CA ASP A 37 17.07 15.70 -12.12
C ASP A 37 17.12 14.80 -10.89
N VAL A 38 17.41 13.50 -11.10
CA VAL A 38 17.66 12.51 -10.04
C VAL A 38 18.86 12.95 -9.19
N LEU A 39 19.97 13.36 -9.83
CA LEU A 39 21.20 13.80 -9.16
C LEU A 39 21.03 15.13 -8.39
N GLN A 40 20.14 16.01 -8.86
CA GLN A 40 19.78 17.26 -8.18
C GLN A 40 18.72 17.06 -7.08
N ASN A 41 18.43 15.81 -6.74
CA ASN A 41 17.43 15.39 -5.76
C ASN A 41 16.02 15.83 -6.12
N GLN A 42 15.65 16.16 -7.36
CA GLN A 42 14.38 16.86 -7.66
C GLN A 42 13.09 16.04 -7.52
N ILE A 43 13.20 14.81 -7.04
CA ILE A 43 12.14 13.81 -7.02
C ILE A 43 11.50 13.76 -5.62
N PRO A 44 10.17 13.69 -5.50
CA PRO A 44 9.49 13.55 -4.21
C PRO A 44 9.82 12.21 -3.54
N PHE A 45 10.05 12.22 -2.23
CA PHE A 45 10.42 11.00 -1.50
C PHE A 45 9.28 9.97 -1.50
N CYS A 46 9.58 8.79 -2.04
CA CYS A 46 8.67 7.66 -2.01
C CYS A 46 8.94 6.75 -0.80
N HIS A 47 7.92 6.52 0.02
CA HIS A 47 8.02 5.63 1.19
C HIS A 47 8.30 4.15 0.84
N LEU A 48 8.20 3.73 -0.43
CA LEU A 48 8.65 2.38 -0.86
C LEU A 48 10.16 2.21 -0.72
N VAL A 49 10.93 3.29 -0.91
CA VAL A 49 12.39 3.24 -0.86
C VAL A 49 12.85 2.90 0.56
N ILE A 50 12.05 3.16 1.61
CA ILE A 50 12.41 2.85 3.01
C ILE A 50 12.93 1.41 3.19
N SER A 51 12.32 0.42 2.53
CA SER A 51 12.78 -0.98 2.59
C SER A 51 14.15 -1.25 1.95
N MET A 52 14.63 -0.33 1.12
CA MET A 52 15.84 -0.43 0.29
C MET A 52 16.95 0.48 0.81
N ILE A 53 16.61 1.54 1.55
CA ILE A 53 17.57 2.49 2.15
C ILE A 53 18.21 1.92 3.42
N LEU A 54 17.48 1.13 4.20
CA LEU A 54 17.91 0.68 5.53
C LEU A 54 19.28 -0.01 5.54
N ILE A 55 19.54 -0.90 4.57
CA ILE A 55 20.79 -1.68 4.52
C ILE A 55 21.95 -0.83 3.98
N PRO A 56 21.83 -0.13 2.83
CA PRO A 56 22.86 0.79 2.35
C PRO A 56 23.25 1.84 3.39
N VAL A 57 22.29 2.48 4.06
CA VAL A 57 22.60 3.49 5.10
C VAL A 57 23.37 2.87 6.27
N ALA A 58 23.03 1.65 6.69
CA ALA A 58 23.77 0.96 7.75
C ALA A 58 25.21 0.60 7.33
N LEU A 59 25.47 0.40 6.04
CA LEU A 59 26.79 0.06 5.51
C LEU A 59 27.64 1.29 5.17
N THR A 60 27.04 2.34 4.62
CA THR A 60 27.76 3.52 4.09
C THR A 60 27.65 4.75 4.99
N ASN A 61 26.89 4.70 6.09
CA ASN A 61 26.59 5.82 6.99
C ASN A 61 26.08 7.09 6.26
N SER A 62 25.58 6.95 5.03
CA SER A 62 25.17 8.05 4.17
C SER A 62 23.88 7.69 3.43
N ILE A 63 22.97 8.66 3.32
CA ILE A 63 21.73 8.51 2.55
C ILE A 63 22.06 8.87 1.09
N ILE A 64 22.23 7.85 0.25
CA ILE A 64 22.59 7.99 -1.18
C ILE A 64 21.35 8.32 -2.05
N PHE A 65 20.15 8.36 -1.47
CA PHE A 65 18.89 8.35 -2.22
C PHE A 65 18.29 9.75 -2.44
N PRO A 66 17.72 10.00 -3.63
CA PRO A 66 17.24 11.32 -4.01
C PRO A 66 15.91 11.68 -3.35
N GLY A 67 15.83 12.92 -2.85
CA GLY A 67 14.59 13.53 -2.33
C GLY A 67 14.75 15.03 -2.17
N GLN A 68 13.96 15.87 -2.88
CA GLN A 68 14.18 17.32 -2.87
C GLN A 68 13.58 17.94 -1.62
N ILE A 69 14.46 18.69 -0.97
CA ILE A 69 14.35 19.40 0.28
C ILE A 69 13.70 20.76 0.00
N ILE A 70 12.44 20.81 -0.40
CA ILE A 70 11.72 22.10 -0.31
C ILE A 70 11.46 22.34 1.19
N GLY A 71 12.49 22.88 1.88
CA GLY A 71 12.47 23.32 3.28
C GLY A 71 13.02 22.33 4.32
N GLY A 72 14.35 22.16 4.40
CA GLY A 72 15.07 21.57 5.56
C GLY A 72 15.16 20.03 5.63
N PHE A 73 16.03 19.49 6.52
CA PHE A 73 16.19 18.04 6.79
C PHE A 73 15.04 17.42 7.62
N ALA A 74 14.14 18.26 8.11
CA ALA A 74 12.97 17.87 8.93
C ALA A 74 11.88 17.04 8.20
N PRO A 75 11.59 17.18 6.88
CA PRO A 75 10.46 16.51 6.24
C PRO A 75 10.65 15.01 5.99
N ILE A 76 11.84 14.55 5.57
CA ILE A 76 12.08 13.11 5.29
C ILE A 76 12.09 12.32 6.59
N SER A 77 12.80 12.83 7.60
CA SER A 77 12.81 12.26 8.95
C SER A 77 11.39 12.22 9.53
N MET A 78 10.62 13.32 9.39
CA MET A 78 9.22 13.36 9.79
C MET A 78 8.36 12.34 9.03
N MET A 79 8.55 12.17 7.72
CA MET A 79 7.75 11.22 6.93
C MET A 79 8.08 9.76 7.26
N ILE A 80 9.36 9.44 7.54
CA ILE A 80 9.78 8.13 8.05
C ILE A 80 9.20 7.90 9.46
N ILE A 81 9.26 8.89 10.35
CA ILE A 81 8.71 8.80 11.71
C ILE A 81 7.20 8.59 11.64
N LEU A 82 6.48 9.39 10.85
CA LEU A 82 5.02 9.24 10.67
C LEU A 82 4.67 7.87 10.09
N TRP A 83 5.41 7.38 9.09
CA TRP A 83 5.21 6.05 8.54
C TRP A 83 5.50 4.94 9.55
N LEU A 84 6.57 5.06 10.34
CA LEU A 84 6.91 4.10 11.40
C LEU A 84 5.84 4.08 12.49
N LEU A 85 5.42 5.26 12.98
CA LEU A 85 4.35 5.39 13.97
C LEU A 85 3.05 4.79 13.44
N ALA A 86 2.67 5.10 12.20
CA ALA A 86 1.48 4.53 11.56
C ALA A 86 1.58 3.00 11.41
N SER A 87 2.74 2.50 11.00
CA SER A 87 2.97 1.07 10.79
C SER A 87 3.05 0.32 12.12
N VAL A 88 3.53 0.92 13.20
CA VAL A 88 3.47 0.33 14.55
C VAL A 88 2.04 0.39 15.11
N ALA A 89 1.33 1.50 14.93
CA ALA A 89 -0.02 1.73 15.48
C ALA A 89 -1.13 0.93 14.75
N LEU A 90 -1.02 0.75 13.43
CA LEU A 90 -1.98 0.01 12.61
C LEU A 90 -1.45 -1.35 12.12
N GLY A 91 -0.14 -1.60 12.21
CA GLY A 91 0.50 -2.75 11.58
C GLY A 91 0.55 -2.60 10.06
N LYS A 92 0.40 -3.73 9.36
CA LYS A 92 0.09 -3.76 7.91
C LYS A 92 -1.28 -3.16 7.57
N GLY A 93 -2.02 -2.66 8.57
CA GLY A 93 -3.21 -1.83 8.38
C GLY A 93 -2.94 -0.60 7.51
N PHE A 94 -1.73 -0.02 7.57
CA PHE A 94 -1.36 1.11 6.70
C PHE A 94 -1.65 0.83 5.21
N CYS A 95 -1.38 -0.39 4.73
CA CYS A 95 -1.64 -0.82 3.35
C CYS A 95 -3.13 -0.82 2.94
N SER A 96 -4.07 -0.70 3.88
CA SER A 96 -5.52 -0.63 3.62
C SER A 96 -6.18 0.68 4.02
N TRP A 97 -5.45 1.55 4.71
CA TRP A 97 -6.00 2.76 5.33
C TRP A 97 -5.27 4.05 4.94
N GLY A 98 -4.05 4.00 4.39
CA GLY A 98 -3.37 5.21 3.87
C GLY A 98 -2.31 4.98 2.81
N CYS A 99 -2.02 3.74 2.43
CA CYS A 99 -1.13 3.47 1.30
C CYS A 99 -1.82 3.76 -0.05
N PHE A 100 -1.28 4.72 -0.79
CA PHE A 100 -1.70 5.07 -2.15
C PHE A 100 -1.85 3.86 -3.08
N TYR A 101 -0.82 3.00 -3.12
CA TYR A 101 -0.78 1.81 -3.98
C TYR A 101 -1.91 0.82 -3.68
N GLY A 102 -2.18 0.62 -2.38
CA GLY A 102 -3.26 -0.26 -1.94
C GLY A 102 -4.63 0.29 -2.33
N GLY A 103 -4.80 1.60 -2.43
CA GLY A 103 -6.06 2.25 -2.80
C GLY A 103 -6.43 1.99 -4.25
N TRP A 104 -5.47 2.12 -5.17
CA TRP A 104 -5.64 1.77 -6.58
C TRP A 104 -6.07 0.31 -6.78
N GLU A 105 -5.33 -0.63 -6.17
CA GLU A 105 -5.69 -2.06 -6.29
C GLU A 105 -7.04 -2.38 -5.63
N ASP A 106 -7.37 -1.77 -4.48
CA ASP A 106 -8.67 -1.96 -3.85
C ASP A 106 -9.80 -1.44 -4.74
N GLY A 107 -9.57 -0.33 -5.46
CA GLY A 107 -10.49 0.22 -6.46
C GLY A 107 -10.71 -0.72 -7.63
N PHE A 108 -9.63 -1.12 -8.30
CA PHE A 108 -9.69 -2.05 -9.43
C PHE A 108 -10.33 -3.40 -9.07
N SER A 109 -10.08 -3.91 -7.86
CA SER A 109 -10.68 -5.16 -7.37
C SER A 109 -12.22 -5.13 -7.23
N ARG A 110 -12.81 -3.93 -7.20
CA ARG A 110 -14.26 -3.72 -6.99
C ARG A 110 -15.04 -3.46 -8.27
N ILE A 111 -14.37 -3.31 -9.41
CA ILE A 111 -15.01 -3.00 -10.69
C ILE A 111 -15.96 -4.13 -11.12
N PHE A 112 -15.53 -5.39 -11.06
CA PHE A 112 -16.39 -6.52 -11.41
C PHE A 112 -17.22 -7.02 -10.22
N LYS A 113 -18.45 -7.48 -10.48
CA LYS A 113 -19.34 -8.05 -9.45
C LYS A 113 -18.88 -9.43 -8.96
N LYS A 114 -18.29 -10.25 -9.82
CA LYS A 114 -17.81 -11.62 -9.50
C LYS A 114 -16.37 -11.82 -9.98
N PRO A 115 -15.52 -12.56 -9.24
CA PRO A 115 -14.18 -12.90 -9.72
C PRO A 115 -14.27 -13.86 -10.91
N ARG A 116 -13.48 -13.61 -11.96
CA ARG A 116 -13.31 -14.52 -13.10
C ARG A 116 -12.27 -15.60 -12.78
N ILE A 117 -11.19 -15.21 -12.09
CA ILE A 117 -10.16 -16.13 -11.60
C ILE A 117 -10.45 -16.41 -10.12
N LYS A 118 -10.94 -17.61 -9.81
CA LYS A 118 -11.36 -17.99 -8.46
C LYS A 118 -10.22 -18.58 -7.62
N ASN A 119 -9.32 -19.31 -8.27
CA ASN A 119 -8.30 -20.11 -7.60
C ASN A 119 -6.93 -19.43 -7.74
N VAL A 120 -6.65 -18.48 -6.85
CA VAL A 120 -5.31 -17.93 -6.69
C VAL A 120 -4.63 -18.70 -5.57
N ASN A 121 -3.47 -19.29 -5.87
CA ASN A 121 -2.75 -20.12 -4.92
C ASN A 121 -2.29 -19.28 -3.71
N ILE A 122 -2.51 -19.80 -2.50
CA ILE A 122 -2.13 -19.17 -1.23
C ILE A 122 -0.63 -18.88 -1.16
N ILE A 123 0.19 -19.64 -1.89
CA ILE A 123 1.66 -19.50 -1.92
C ILE A 123 2.13 -18.11 -2.39
N PHE A 124 1.34 -17.43 -3.23
CA PHE A 124 1.66 -16.10 -3.73
C PHE A 124 1.86 -15.06 -2.61
N ARG A 125 1.28 -15.30 -1.44
CA ARG A 125 1.47 -14.50 -0.23
C ARG A 125 2.93 -14.41 0.23
N TRP A 126 3.75 -15.39 -0.11
CA TRP A 126 5.16 -15.44 0.27
C TRP A 126 6.07 -14.74 -0.74
N PHE A 127 5.57 -14.49 -1.96
CA PHE A 127 6.36 -13.90 -3.03
C PHE A 127 6.86 -12.49 -2.66
N SER A 128 6.07 -11.70 -1.93
CA SER A 128 6.51 -10.38 -1.46
C SER A 128 7.73 -10.43 -0.54
N PHE A 129 7.91 -11.52 0.21
CA PHE A 129 9.09 -11.69 1.07
C PHE A 129 10.32 -12.09 0.27
N ALA A 130 10.15 -12.91 -0.78
CA ALA A 130 11.22 -13.21 -1.73
C ALA A 130 11.67 -11.95 -2.46
N VAL A 131 10.73 -11.12 -2.92
CA VAL A 131 11.01 -9.82 -3.55
C VAL A 131 11.70 -8.87 -2.57
N LEU A 132 11.25 -8.80 -1.31
CA LEU A 132 11.92 -7.99 -0.29
C LEU A 132 13.39 -8.42 -0.10
N LEU A 133 13.65 -9.73 0.01
CA LEU A 133 15.01 -10.25 0.15
C LEU A 133 15.87 -9.93 -1.08
N LEU A 134 15.36 -10.18 -2.28
CA LEU A 134 16.04 -9.91 -3.54
C LEU A 134 16.36 -8.42 -3.71
N VAL A 135 15.39 -7.55 -3.43
CA VAL A 135 15.57 -6.10 -3.51
C VAL A 135 16.54 -5.62 -2.44
N ALA A 136 16.46 -6.13 -1.21
CA ALA A 136 17.39 -5.79 -0.14
C ALA A 136 18.85 -6.13 -0.49
N ILE A 137 19.10 -7.33 -1.03
CA ILE A 137 20.43 -7.76 -1.44
C ILE A 137 20.91 -6.95 -2.65
N SER A 138 20.10 -6.84 -3.70
CA SER A 138 20.48 -6.11 -4.91
C SER A 138 20.71 -4.62 -4.65
N SER A 139 19.90 -3.99 -3.79
CA SER A 139 20.11 -2.58 -3.39
C SER A 139 21.36 -2.41 -2.55
N ALA A 140 21.73 -3.39 -1.71
CA ALA A 140 22.98 -3.34 -0.95
C ALA A 140 24.22 -3.51 -1.84
N MET A 141 24.13 -4.34 -2.90
CA MET A 141 25.24 -4.57 -3.83
C MET A 141 25.43 -3.41 -4.82
N LEU A 142 24.32 -2.89 -5.36
CA LEU A 142 24.34 -1.85 -6.41
C LEU A 142 24.28 -0.43 -5.84
N LEU A 143 24.03 -0.27 -4.54
CA LEU A 143 23.80 1.01 -3.87
C LEU A 143 22.69 1.85 -4.54
N SER A 144 21.79 1.21 -5.27
CA SER A 144 20.68 1.84 -6.00
C SER A 144 19.33 1.23 -5.62
N PRO A 145 18.20 1.97 -5.72
CA PRO A 145 16.87 1.46 -5.39
C PRO A 145 16.33 0.60 -6.54
N THR A 146 16.86 -0.62 -6.67
CA THR A 146 16.62 -1.53 -7.81
C THR A 146 15.15 -1.76 -8.12
N TYR A 147 14.30 -1.83 -7.10
CA TYR A 147 12.87 -1.96 -7.30
C TYR A 147 12.24 -0.75 -8.00
N CYS A 148 12.64 0.46 -7.63
CA CYS A 148 12.11 1.69 -8.21
C CYS A 148 12.67 1.93 -9.62
N GLU A 149 13.87 1.43 -9.90
CA GLU A 149 14.51 1.53 -11.21
C GLU A 149 14.00 0.49 -12.22
N TRP A 150 13.53 -0.68 -11.77
CA TRP A 150 13.24 -1.80 -12.67
C TRP A 150 11.88 -2.47 -12.51
N ILE A 151 11.26 -2.39 -11.33
CA ILE A 151 10.14 -3.28 -10.96
C ILE A 151 8.86 -2.52 -10.55
N CYS A 152 8.95 -1.24 -10.18
CA CYS A 152 7.83 -0.49 -9.64
C CYS A 152 6.78 -0.16 -10.71
N PRO A 153 5.57 -0.76 -10.69
CA PRO A 153 4.54 -0.48 -11.70
C PRO A 153 4.00 0.95 -11.58
N PHE A 154 4.02 1.50 -10.37
CA PHE A 154 3.44 2.82 -10.11
C PHE A 154 4.30 3.99 -10.59
N LYS A 155 5.53 3.71 -11.05
CA LYS A 155 6.36 4.70 -11.74
C LYS A 155 5.62 5.27 -12.97
N THR A 156 4.76 4.46 -13.61
CA THR A 156 3.89 4.93 -14.71
C THR A 156 2.87 6.02 -14.34
N VAL A 157 2.45 6.10 -13.07
CA VAL A 157 1.40 7.03 -12.61
C VAL A 157 1.99 8.22 -11.85
N THR A 158 3.20 8.06 -11.30
CA THR A 158 3.89 9.14 -10.60
C THR A 158 4.85 9.86 -11.55
N GLU A 159 5.94 9.22 -11.92
CA GLU A 159 7.09 9.84 -12.56
C GLU A 159 7.76 8.84 -13.48
N PHE A 160 7.97 9.14 -14.75
CA PHE A 160 8.65 8.23 -15.67
C PHE A 160 9.96 8.84 -16.18
N GLU A 161 10.88 8.01 -16.64
CA GLU A 161 12.10 8.48 -17.30
C GLU A 161 11.77 8.85 -18.74
N ALA A 162 12.29 9.97 -19.24
CA ALA A 162 12.13 10.34 -20.65
C ALA A 162 12.75 9.25 -21.55
N VAL A 163 12.05 8.89 -22.64
CA VAL A 163 12.53 7.84 -23.56
C VAL A 163 13.60 8.44 -24.47
N THR A 164 14.84 8.45 -23.97
CA THR A 164 16.02 8.97 -24.69
C THR A 164 16.97 7.85 -25.14
N SER A 165 16.83 6.64 -24.57
CA SER A 165 17.67 5.48 -24.86
C SER A 165 16.88 4.17 -24.94
N VAL A 166 17.48 3.13 -25.54
CA VAL A 166 16.88 1.78 -25.61
C VAL A 166 16.61 1.21 -24.21
N GLU A 167 17.47 1.52 -23.23
CA GLU A 167 17.27 1.10 -21.84
C GLU A 167 16.01 1.74 -21.23
N THR A 168 15.83 3.06 -21.39
CA THR A 168 14.65 3.78 -20.89
C THR A 168 13.36 3.30 -21.58
N LEU A 169 13.43 2.91 -22.85
CA LEU A 169 12.30 2.31 -23.56
C LEU A 169 11.92 0.95 -22.95
N ILE A 170 12.89 0.07 -22.70
CA ILE A 170 12.65 -1.24 -22.08
C ILE A 170 12.03 -1.07 -20.69
N LYS A 171 12.59 -0.18 -19.86
CA LYS A 171 12.04 0.16 -18.53
C LYS A 171 10.59 0.63 -18.62
N THR A 172 10.28 1.51 -19.57
CA THR A 172 8.92 2.02 -19.79
C THR A 172 7.94 0.91 -20.15
N ILE A 173 8.33 -0.01 -21.03
CA ILE A 173 7.50 -1.18 -21.40
C ILE A 173 7.27 -2.10 -20.20
N ILE A 174 8.31 -2.35 -19.39
CA ILE A 174 8.21 -3.14 -18.16
C ILE A 174 7.24 -2.48 -17.18
N PHE A 175 7.37 -1.18 -16.91
CA PHE A 175 6.48 -0.50 -15.97
C PHE A 175 5.03 -0.48 -16.43
N LEU A 176 4.77 -0.21 -17.72
CA LEU A 176 3.43 -0.23 -18.30
C LEU A 176 2.80 -1.62 -18.24
N SER A 177 3.57 -2.65 -18.60
CA SER A 177 3.08 -4.03 -18.55
C SER A 177 2.81 -4.50 -17.12
N LEU A 178 3.67 -4.17 -16.15
CA LEU A 178 3.46 -4.48 -14.74
C LEU A 178 2.28 -3.71 -14.15
N PHE A 179 2.09 -2.43 -14.50
CA PHE A 179 0.95 -1.65 -14.05
C PHE A 179 -0.36 -2.22 -14.60
N ALA A 180 -0.43 -2.44 -15.91
CA ALA A 180 -1.59 -3.04 -16.55
C ALA A 180 -1.88 -4.43 -15.98
N GLY A 181 -0.86 -5.27 -15.80
CA GLY A 181 -1.00 -6.62 -15.28
C GLY A 181 -1.39 -6.67 -13.80
N LEU A 182 -0.53 -6.18 -12.91
CA LEU A 182 -0.62 -6.40 -11.46
C LEU A 182 -1.50 -5.39 -10.73
N VAL A 183 -1.65 -4.17 -11.25
CA VAL A 183 -2.46 -3.12 -10.60
C VAL A 183 -3.88 -3.07 -11.19
N VAL A 184 -4.03 -3.25 -12.51
CA VAL A 184 -5.32 -3.12 -13.19
C VAL A 184 -5.98 -4.49 -13.43
N ILE A 185 -5.44 -5.28 -14.36
CA ILE A 185 -6.08 -6.50 -14.90
C ILE A 185 -6.27 -7.55 -13.82
N LEU A 186 -5.20 -7.92 -13.11
CA LEU A 186 -5.26 -9.01 -12.14
C LEU A 186 -6.17 -8.69 -10.95
N PRO A 187 -6.14 -7.49 -10.33
CA PRO A 187 -7.11 -7.14 -9.30
C PRO A 187 -8.55 -7.17 -9.80
N ILE A 188 -8.84 -6.69 -11.01
CA ILE A 188 -10.18 -6.77 -11.62
C ILE A 188 -10.65 -8.23 -11.76
N LEU A 189 -9.77 -9.12 -12.25
CA LEU A 189 -10.13 -10.51 -12.53
C LEU A 189 -10.22 -11.39 -11.27
N THR A 190 -9.35 -11.15 -10.29
CA THR A 190 -9.20 -11.99 -9.08
C THR A 190 -9.93 -11.44 -7.86
N LYS A 191 -10.26 -10.13 -7.86
CA LYS A 191 -10.70 -9.37 -6.68
C LYS A 191 -9.70 -9.35 -5.52
N LYS A 192 -8.42 -9.58 -5.81
CA LYS A 192 -7.32 -9.63 -4.83
C LYS A 192 -6.32 -8.50 -5.12
N ARG A 193 -5.58 -8.09 -4.10
CA ARG A 193 -4.51 -7.09 -4.25
C ARG A 193 -3.22 -7.81 -4.61
N MET A 194 -3.00 -8.03 -5.90
CA MET A 194 -1.93 -8.86 -6.40
C MET A 194 -0.58 -8.15 -6.24
N GLN A 195 -0.44 -6.89 -6.64
CA GLN A 195 0.81 -6.13 -6.46
C GLN A 195 1.22 -6.06 -4.98
N CYS A 196 0.30 -5.72 -4.07
CA CYS A 196 0.56 -5.67 -2.64
C CYS A 196 0.89 -7.04 -2.01
N THR A 197 0.46 -8.15 -2.63
CA THR A 197 0.66 -9.51 -2.11
C THR A 197 1.90 -10.17 -2.70
N THR A 198 2.24 -9.89 -3.95
CA THR A 198 3.33 -10.56 -4.67
C THR A 198 4.56 -9.67 -4.80
N LEU A 199 4.43 -8.42 -5.25
CA LEU A 199 5.58 -7.64 -5.72
C LEU A 199 5.95 -6.48 -4.80
N CYS A 200 5.15 -6.11 -3.80
CA CYS A 200 5.43 -4.96 -2.94
C CYS A 200 6.39 -5.30 -1.77
N PRO A 201 7.65 -4.84 -1.76
CA PRO A 201 8.61 -5.12 -0.69
C PRO A 201 8.18 -4.43 0.62
N LEU A 202 7.63 -3.22 0.53
CA LEU A 202 7.10 -2.51 1.69
C LEU A 202 5.93 -3.25 2.35
N GLY A 203 5.08 -3.93 1.55
CA GLY A 203 4.00 -4.77 2.06
C GLY A 203 4.51 -5.96 2.88
N ALA A 204 5.64 -6.55 2.48
CA ALA A 204 6.32 -7.58 3.25
C ALA A 204 6.92 -7.01 4.54
N LEU A 205 7.63 -5.88 4.47
CA LEU A 205 8.20 -5.20 5.63
C LEU A 205 7.12 -4.86 6.67
N ASN A 206 6.01 -4.28 6.23
CA ASN A 206 4.86 -3.97 7.08
C ASN A 206 4.16 -5.20 7.64
N SER A 207 4.33 -6.40 7.06
CA SER A 207 3.79 -7.61 7.67
C SER A 207 4.46 -7.92 9.00
N PHE A 208 5.74 -7.58 9.19
CA PHE A 208 6.43 -7.80 10.47
C PHE A 208 5.87 -6.91 11.59
N THR A 209 5.42 -5.70 11.27
CA THR A 209 4.80 -4.78 12.25
C THR A 209 3.51 -5.35 12.85
N ASN A 210 2.82 -6.28 12.17
CA ASN A 210 1.67 -6.97 12.75
C ASN A 210 2.02 -7.86 13.95
N LYS A 211 3.28 -8.27 14.12
CA LYS A 211 3.72 -9.00 15.32
C LYS A 211 3.73 -8.08 16.54
N ILE A 212 4.14 -6.82 16.36
CA ILE A 212 4.28 -5.82 17.43
C ILE A 212 2.95 -5.10 17.69
N ASN A 213 2.14 -4.89 16.64
CA ASN A 213 0.89 -4.14 16.73
C ASN A 213 -0.09 -4.69 17.78
N ALA A 214 -0.77 -3.80 18.50
CA ALA A 214 -1.74 -4.13 19.55
C ALA A 214 -3.02 -4.80 19.03
N PHE A 215 -3.36 -4.62 17.75
CA PHE A 215 -4.59 -5.14 17.14
C PHE A 215 -4.31 -6.32 16.19
N ASP A 216 -5.10 -7.38 16.32
CA ASP A 216 -5.15 -8.48 15.37
C ASP A 216 -6.60 -8.83 15.00
N ILE A 217 -6.76 -9.74 14.03
CA ILE A 217 -8.07 -10.30 13.67
C ILE A 217 -8.12 -11.72 14.20
N ARG A 218 -9.19 -12.05 14.90
CA ARG A 218 -9.44 -13.37 15.50
C ARG A 218 -10.73 -13.98 15.00
N ILE A 219 -10.75 -15.30 15.01
CA ILE A 219 -11.91 -16.11 14.65
C ILE A 219 -12.37 -16.81 15.94
N ASP A 220 -13.61 -16.53 16.33
CA ASP A 220 -14.32 -17.26 17.38
C ASP A 220 -14.65 -18.67 16.88
N LYS A 221 -13.99 -19.68 17.46
CA LYS A 221 -14.12 -21.07 17.01
C LYS A 221 -15.50 -21.64 17.30
N GLU A 222 -16.16 -21.16 18.36
CA GLU A 222 -17.48 -21.66 18.76
C GLU A 222 -18.56 -21.20 17.77
N LYS A 223 -18.39 -20.01 17.17
CA LYS A 223 -19.33 -19.44 16.17
C LYS A 223 -18.96 -19.74 14.73
N CYS A 224 -17.75 -20.24 14.47
CA CYS A 224 -17.26 -20.48 13.12
C CYS A 224 -17.83 -21.78 12.56
N THR A 225 -18.53 -21.68 11.42
CA THR A 225 -19.06 -22.85 10.70
C THR A 225 -18.16 -23.31 9.55
N GLU A 226 -16.92 -22.82 9.50
CA GLU A 226 -15.92 -23.17 8.48
C GLU A 226 -16.37 -22.97 7.00
N CYS A 227 -17.33 -22.08 6.76
CA CYS A 227 -17.99 -21.93 5.44
C CYS A 227 -17.11 -21.43 4.26
N GLY A 228 -15.83 -21.10 4.49
CA GLY A 228 -14.90 -20.68 3.44
C GLY A 228 -15.06 -19.25 2.92
N LYS A 229 -16.13 -18.50 3.30
CA LYS A 229 -16.42 -17.18 2.74
C LYS A 229 -15.30 -16.16 3.03
N CYS A 230 -14.77 -16.13 4.25
CA CYS A 230 -13.69 -15.22 4.64
C CYS A 230 -12.37 -15.49 3.89
N ILE A 231 -12.05 -16.76 3.62
CA ILE A 231 -10.87 -17.17 2.84
C ILE A 231 -11.02 -16.67 1.39
N ARG A 232 -12.18 -16.92 0.76
CA ARG A 232 -12.44 -16.52 -0.63
C ARG A 232 -12.34 -15.01 -0.83
N GLU A 233 -12.92 -14.24 0.08
CA GLU A 233 -13.00 -12.77 -0.02
C GLU A 233 -11.73 -12.04 0.45
N CYS A 234 -10.76 -12.73 1.05
CA CYS A 234 -9.54 -12.11 1.56
C CYS A 234 -8.69 -11.54 0.40
N PRO A 235 -8.46 -10.21 0.37
CA PRO A 235 -7.75 -9.57 -0.75
C PRO A 235 -6.25 -9.86 -0.73
N THR A 236 -5.66 -10.15 0.44
CA THR A 236 -4.22 -10.38 0.63
C THR A 236 -3.87 -11.83 0.92
N LEU A 237 -4.81 -12.76 0.67
CA LEU A 237 -4.61 -14.19 0.87
C LEU A 237 -4.18 -14.56 2.32
N SER A 238 -4.52 -13.76 3.33
CA SER A 238 -4.02 -13.92 4.71
C SER A 238 -4.83 -14.90 5.57
N LEU A 239 -5.73 -15.66 4.96
CA LEU A 239 -6.61 -16.64 5.59
C LEU A 239 -6.55 -17.95 4.79
N ASP A 240 -6.50 -19.07 5.50
CA ASP A 240 -6.52 -20.43 4.97
C ASP A 240 -7.25 -21.38 5.94
N GLU A 241 -7.39 -22.66 5.59
CA GLU A 241 -8.10 -23.63 6.44
C GLU A 241 -7.44 -23.82 7.81
N SER A 242 -6.11 -23.65 7.91
CA SER A 242 -5.39 -23.68 9.18
C SER A 242 -5.80 -22.52 10.12
N SER A 243 -6.33 -21.43 9.55
CA SER A 243 -6.79 -20.28 10.30
C SER A 243 -8.03 -20.61 11.16
N TYR A 244 -8.86 -21.57 10.75
CA TYR A 244 -9.98 -22.04 11.57
C TYR A 244 -9.50 -22.78 12.82
N LYS A 245 -8.56 -23.72 12.61
CA LYS A 245 -7.97 -24.52 13.70
C LYS A 245 -7.23 -23.66 14.71
N THR A 246 -6.47 -22.68 14.24
CA THR A 246 -5.68 -21.79 15.10
C THR A 246 -6.50 -20.65 15.69
N GLY A 247 -7.62 -20.27 15.07
CA GLY A 247 -8.42 -19.09 15.42
C GLY A 247 -7.70 -17.77 15.11
N ARG A 248 -6.64 -17.80 14.30
CA ARG A 248 -5.76 -16.67 13.99
C ARG A 248 -5.62 -16.47 12.49
N VAL A 249 -5.53 -15.21 12.08
CA VAL A 249 -5.12 -14.86 10.71
C VAL A 249 -3.61 -14.83 10.57
N HIS A 250 -3.10 -14.97 9.35
CA HIS A 250 -1.67 -14.81 9.09
C HIS A 250 -1.21 -13.37 9.33
N PHE A 251 0.05 -13.22 9.76
CA PHE A 251 0.66 -11.91 10.03
C PHE A 251 0.78 -11.02 8.79
N THR A 252 0.51 -11.54 7.59
CA THR A 252 0.41 -10.77 6.35
C THR A 252 -0.93 -10.05 6.19
N CYS A 253 -1.84 -10.15 7.16
CA CYS A 253 -3.17 -9.53 7.14
C CYS A 253 -3.08 -7.99 7.12
N CYS A 254 -3.75 -7.36 6.16
CA CYS A 254 -3.82 -5.91 6.03
C CYS A 254 -4.96 -5.24 6.82
N LYS A 255 -5.66 -5.99 7.68
CA LYS A 255 -6.73 -5.52 8.58
C LYS A 255 -7.83 -4.67 7.92
N CYS A 256 -8.13 -4.95 6.65
CA CYS A 256 -9.15 -4.23 5.86
C CYS A 256 -10.60 -4.44 6.35
N GLY A 257 -10.85 -5.47 7.16
CA GLY A 257 -12.17 -5.77 7.72
C GLY A 257 -13.15 -6.48 6.78
N LYS A 258 -12.75 -6.76 5.53
CA LYS A 258 -13.62 -7.43 4.55
C LYS A 258 -14.09 -8.81 5.02
N CYS A 259 -13.24 -9.59 5.69
CA CYS A 259 -13.61 -10.89 6.26
C CYS A 259 -14.65 -10.79 7.39
N ILE A 260 -14.66 -9.69 8.14
CA ILE A 260 -15.62 -9.43 9.23
C ILE A 260 -17.00 -9.14 8.64
N ASP A 261 -17.05 -8.28 7.62
CA ASP A 261 -18.31 -7.86 6.98
C ASP A 261 -19.02 -8.99 6.23
N VAL A 262 -18.28 -9.97 5.67
CA VAL A 262 -18.87 -11.09 4.89
C VAL A 262 -19.18 -12.33 5.73
N CYS A 263 -18.82 -12.35 7.02
CA CYS A 263 -19.02 -13.50 7.88
C CYS A 263 -20.50 -13.60 8.30
N PRO A 264 -21.22 -14.68 7.94
CA PRO A 264 -22.65 -14.79 8.22
C PRO A 264 -22.96 -15.01 9.71
N THR A 265 -22.03 -15.62 10.46
CA THR A 265 -22.20 -15.90 11.89
C THR A 265 -21.50 -14.88 12.79
N HIS A 266 -20.92 -13.82 12.21
CA HIS A 266 -20.14 -12.81 12.94
C HIS A 266 -19.03 -13.39 13.84
N ALA A 267 -18.46 -14.53 13.44
CA ALA A 267 -17.38 -15.21 14.17
C ALA A 267 -16.03 -14.45 14.11
N ILE A 268 -15.82 -13.62 13.09
CA ILE A 268 -14.55 -12.91 12.88
C ILE A 268 -14.65 -11.49 13.43
N HIS A 269 -13.66 -11.06 14.21
CA HIS A 269 -13.67 -9.75 14.87
C HIS A 269 -12.25 -9.16 15.00
N TYR A 270 -12.20 -7.83 15.18
CA TYR A 270 -10.99 -7.15 15.64
C TYR A 270 -10.76 -7.46 17.11
N HIS A 271 -9.52 -7.71 17.48
CA HIS A 271 -9.13 -8.14 18.81
C HIS A 271 -7.90 -7.36 19.27
N VAL A 272 -7.83 -7.08 20.58
CA VAL A 272 -6.69 -6.41 21.21
C VAL A 272 -5.84 -7.48 21.88
N LYS A 273 -4.57 -7.59 21.48
CA LYS A 273 -3.64 -8.56 22.07
C LYS A 273 -3.55 -8.37 23.58
N GLY A 274 -3.59 -9.49 24.32
CA GLY A 274 -3.58 -9.48 25.79
C GLY A 274 -4.98 -9.45 26.43
N THR A 275 -6.05 -9.26 25.65
CA THR A 275 -7.43 -9.39 26.15
C THR A 275 -8.02 -10.76 25.82
N PRO A 276 -9.07 -11.22 26.54
CA PRO A 276 -9.77 -12.46 26.18
C PRO A 276 -10.61 -12.27 24.93
N VAL A 277 -10.52 -13.23 24.00
CA VAL A 277 -11.03 -13.16 22.61
C VAL A 277 -12.52 -12.80 22.51
N ASN A 278 -13.34 -13.23 23.47
CA ASN A 278 -14.80 -13.05 23.42
C ASN A 278 -15.34 -11.92 24.30
N LYS A 279 -14.48 -11.13 24.96
CA LYS A 279 -14.93 -9.95 25.74
C LYS A 279 -14.68 -8.66 24.96
N ALA A 280 -15.61 -7.70 25.12
CA ALA A 280 -15.48 -6.33 24.61
C ALA A 280 -15.28 -6.21 23.07
N LEU A 281 -15.86 -7.14 22.29
CA LEU A 281 -15.80 -7.17 20.82
C LEU A 281 -16.20 -5.84 20.15
N THR A 282 -17.20 -5.16 20.70
CA THR A 282 -17.66 -3.85 20.20
C THR A 282 -16.60 -2.77 20.46
N VAL A 283 -15.94 -2.80 21.61
CA VAL A 283 -14.91 -1.83 21.99
C VAL A 283 -13.67 -2.00 21.11
N SER A 284 -13.17 -3.23 20.96
CA SER A 284 -12.00 -3.53 20.11
C SER A 284 -12.25 -3.14 18.66
N ARG A 285 -13.45 -3.43 18.14
CA ARG A 285 -13.88 -3.00 16.80
C ARG A 285 -13.91 -1.48 16.68
N ASN A 286 -14.55 -0.78 17.61
CA ASN A 286 -14.69 0.66 17.55
C ASN A 286 -13.34 1.37 17.68
N LEU A 287 -12.47 0.93 18.59
CA LEU A 287 -11.12 1.48 18.74
C LEU A 287 -10.30 1.39 17.45
N PHE A 288 -10.24 0.20 16.83
CA PHE A 288 -9.47 0.02 15.61
C PHE A 288 -10.07 0.79 14.44
N VAL A 289 -11.40 0.71 14.26
CA VAL A 289 -12.08 1.35 13.13
C VAL A 289 -12.03 2.87 13.24
N PHE A 290 -12.24 3.42 14.45
CA PHE A 290 -12.09 4.85 14.70
C PHE A 290 -10.65 5.31 14.43
N GLY A 291 -9.64 4.60 14.95
CA GLY A 291 -8.24 4.90 14.66
C GLY A 291 -7.90 4.84 13.18
N GLY A 292 -8.44 3.84 12.45
CA GLY A 292 -8.29 3.71 11.01
C GLY A 292 -8.92 4.85 10.22
N PHE A 293 -10.15 5.26 10.55
CA PHE A 293 -10.82 6.38 9.90
C PHE A 293 -10.19 7.73 10.24
N LEU A 294 -9.78 7.94 11.49
CA LEU A 294 -9.04 9.13 11.90
C LEU A 294 -7.72 9.22 11.12
N PHE A 295 -6.99 8.12 11.01
CA PHE A 295 -5.77 8.05 10.22
C PHE A 295 -6.01 8.39 8.75
N LEU A 296 -7.02 7.77 8.13
CA LEU A 296 -7.41 8.06 6.75
C LEU A 296 -7.78 9.54 6.58
N ALA A 297 -8.54 10.13 7.51
CA ALA A 297 -8.95 11.52 7.45
C ALA A 297 -7.75 12.48 7.55
N VAL A 298 -6.83 12.24 8.48
CA VAL A 298 -5.62 13.06 8.65
C VAL A 298 -4.71 12.98 7.43
N PHE A 299 -4.48 11.77 6.90
CA PHE A 299 -3.62 11.58 5.73
C PHE A 299 -4.22 12.10 4.43
N SER A 300 -5.55 11.97 4.26
CA SER A 300 -6.22 12.38 3.03
C SER A 300 -6.68 13.83 3.02
N GLY A 301 -6.81 14.47 4.18
CA GLY A 301 -7.35 15.83 4.31
C GLY A 301 -6.59 16.85 3.49
N GLY A 302 -5.26 16.87 3.59
CA GLY A 302 -4.42 17.77 2.79
C GLY A 302 -4.56 17.53 1.28
N THR A 303 -4.55 16.26 0.86
CA THR A 303 -4.70 15.89 -0.54
C THR A 303 -6.07 16.27 -1.10
N PHE A 304 -7.14 16.09 -0.34
CA PHE A 304 -8.48 16.49 -0.77
C PHE A 304 -8.63 18.00 -0.86
N GLN A 305 -8.14 18.74 0.13
CA GLN A 305 -8.20 20.20 0.13
C GLN A 305 -7.47 20.78 -1.09
N TRP A 306 -6.22 20.34 -1.32
CA TRP A 306 -5.43 20.78 -2.47
C TRP A 306 -6.02 20.32 -3.81
N GLY A 307 -6.52 19.09 -3.88
CA GLY A 307 -7.17 18.59 -5.10
C GLY A 307 -8.41 19.37 -5.47
N ILE A 308 -9.27 19.69 -4.50
CA ILE A 308 -10.46 20.52 -4.74
C ILE A 308 -10.05 21.93 -5.14
N TYR A 309 -9.08 22.54 -4.44
CA TYR A 309 -8.57 23.86 -4.77
C TYR A 309 -8.09 23.93 -6.22
N LYS A 310 -7.28 22.97 -6.66
CA LYS A 310 -6.77 22.91 -8.04
C LYS A 310 -7.86 22.66 -9.07
N ILE A 311 -8.84 21.80 -8.78
CA ILE A 311 -9.99 21.60 -9.67
C ILE A 311 -10.77 22.91 -9.84
N ILE A 312 -11.02 23.63 -8.75
CA ILE A 312 -11.73 24.91 -8.79
C ILE A 312 -10.90 25.94 -9.56
N ASN A 313 -9.58 26.03 -9.32
CA ASN A 313 -8.70 26.94 -10.04
C ASN A 313 -8.74 26.66 -11.55
N LEU A 314 -8.57 25.39 -11.94
CA LEU A 314 -8.63 24.97 -13.34
C LEU A 314 -9.95 25.32 -14.01
N LEU A 315 -11.08 25.17 -13.31
CA LEU A 315 -12.41 25.50 -13.83
C LEU A 315 -12.67 27.01 -13.92
N THR A 316 -12.05 27.82 -13.05
CA THR A 316 -12.33 29.26 -12.93
C THR A 316 -11.37 30.13 -13.74
N THR A 317 -10.09 29.78 -13.79
CA THR A 317 -9.04 30.57 -14.45
C THR A 317 -8.54 29.93 -15.74
N GLY A 318 -8.83 28.64 -15.97
CA GLY A 318 -8.25 27.87 -17.08
C GLY A 318 -6.75 27.61 -16.92
N SER A 319 -6.16 28.02 -15.80
CA SER A 319 -4.77 27.78 -15.41
C SER A 319 -4.73 26.76 -14.28
N TYR A 320 -3.64 25.99 -14.27
CA TYR A 320 -3.29 25.08 -13.18
C TYR A 320 -2.96 25.88 -11.91
#